data_AF-A0A2V7J2E4-F1
#
_entry.id   AF-A0A2V7J2E4-F1
#
_cell.length_a   1.000
_cell.length_b   1.000
_cell.length_c   1.000
_cell.angle_alpha   90.00
_cell.angle_beta   90.00
_cell.angle_gamma   90.00
#
_symmetry.space_group_name_H-M   'P 1'
#
loop_
_entity.id
_entity.type
_entity.pdbx_description
1 polymer ?
#
loop_
_entity_poly.entity_id
_entity_poly.type
_entity_poly.pdbx_seq_one_letter_code
_entity_poly.pdbx_strand_id
1 'polypeptide(L)'
;MILQFSLTALLALQGPVDWAAFLARQDLVWDRLPTGWGESAFIGNGRLGATIDARDSALGWTINRTDVVHDQSRFPIGRVVLKTAGTLTGGTARLALWDAEASGTVTTDRGDIRWRSFTATDPSVIVIVLEGRGGERAVALDWVPAEARPPRKVARKEAFAPEDLHPAPTVTRTAAELTSVQPFIGGDAHAESILRSPSPEGRGGQGVRTFYVSIGYGKDGPAALAEARGSTAAAARWGLTRLVDGHRRWWHSYYPASFLSFPDARLEAYYWIQIYKLGSAMRADGPILDLNGPWFNATPWPAIWWNLNIQLTYSPLFRSNRLDLAESLFRNLDRNRQALI
;
A
#
# COMPACT_ATOMS: atom_id res chain seq x y z
N MET A 1 -0.36 46.69 14.88
CA MET A 1 0.83 46.28 14.10
C MET A 1 0.34 45.45 12.93
N ILE A 2 0.09 46.11 11.79
CA ILE A 2 -0.41 45.48 10.57
C ILE A 2 0.76 44.69 9.99
N LEU A 3 0.68 43.37 10.03
CA LEU A 3 1.59 42.49 9.30
C LEU A 3 1.34 42.70 7.82
N GLN A 4 2.19 43.52 7.23
CA GLN A 4 2.28 43.77 5.81
C GLN A 4 2.79 42.47 5.17
N PHE A 5 1.87 41.56 4.83
CA PHE A 5 2.19 40.46 3.94
C PHE A 5 2.67 41.09 2.63
N SER A 6 3.96 40.93 2.33
CA SER A 6 4.57 41.46 1.11
C SER A 6 3.77 40.99 -0.10
N LEU A 7 3.26 41.95 -0.88
CA LEU A 7 2.49 41.74 -2.11
C LEU A 7 3.22 40.82 -3.11
N THR A 8 4.54 40.69 -2.98
CA THR A 8 5.42 39.80 -3.75
C THR A 8 5.07 38.31 -3.59
N ALA A 9 4.55 37.87 -2.45
CA ALA A 9 4.11 36.48 -2.26
C ALA A 9 2.78 36.18 -2.96
N LEU A 10 1.91 37.19 -3.12
CA LEU A 10 0.64 37.05 -3.83
C LEU A 10 0.82 37.02 -5.35
N LEU A 11 1.88 37.65 -5.88
CA LEU A 11 2.17 37.73 -7.31
C LEU A 11 2.94 36.52 -7.87
N ALA A 12 3.49 35.65 -7.01
CA ALA A 12 4.21 34.44 -7.43
C ALA A 12 3.30 33.29 -7.92
N LEU A 13 1.98 33.44 -7.82
CA LEU A 13 0.98 32.43 -8.18
C LEU A 13 0.47 32.52 -9.63
N GLN A 14 1.07 33.33 -10.49
CA GLN A 14 0.59 33.54 -11.88
C GLN A 14 1.29 32.66 -12.94
N GLY A 15 2.12 31.69 -12.53
CA GLY A 15 2.74 30.71 -13.43
C GLY A 15 2.22 29.28 -13.19
N PRO A 16 2.36 28.37 -14.16
CA PRO A 16 2.03 26.96 -13.94
C PRO A 16 2.90 26.40 -12.81
N VAL A 17 2.27 25.70 -11.86
CA VAL A 17 2.98 25.01 -10.77
C VAL A 17 3.79 23.86 -11.36
N ASP A 18 5.10 23.84 -11.13
CA ASP A 18 5.92 22.65 -11.34
C ASP A 18 5.63 21.65 -10.22
N TRP A 19 4.63 20.80 -10.44
CA TRP A 19 4.16 19.83 -9.45
C TRP A 19 5.23 18.84 -9.01
N ALA A 20 6.09 18.41 -9.94
CA ALA A 20 7.16 17.48 -9.65
C ALA A 20 8.17 18.13 -8.70
N ALA A 21 8.65 19.33 -9.02
CA ALA A 21 9.59 20.05 -8.16
C ALA A 21 8.97 20.44 -6.82
N PHE A 22 7.70 20.88 -6.82
CA PHE A 22 6.99 21.31 -5.62
C PHE A 22 6.78 20.17 -4.62
N LEU A 23 6.27 19.02 -5.08
CA LEU A 23 6.01 17.86 -4.22
C LEU A 23 7.29 17.14 -3.79
N ALA A 24 8.34 17.18 -4.61
CA ALA A 24 9.63 16.56 -4.25
C ALA A 24 10.25 17.14 -2.96
N ARG A 25 9.91 18.37 -2.60
CA ARG A 25 10.31 18.99 -1.30
C ARG A 25 9.59 18.39 -0.10
N GLN A 26 8.47 17.73 -0.34
CA GLN A 26 7.57 17.15 0.67
C GLN A 26 7.68 15.62 0.73
N ASP A 27 8.56 15.03 -0.08
CA ASP A 27 8.82 13.60 -0.08
C ASP A 27 9.25 13.12 1.30
N LEU A 28 8.80 11.93 1.68
CA LEU A 28 9.33 11.27 2.88
C LEU A 28 10.64 10.62 2.50
N VAL A 29 11.69 10.91 3.27
CA VAL A 29 13.06 10.41 3.05
C VAL A 29 13.56 9.78 4.34
N TRP A 30 14.18 8.61 4.20
CA TRP A 30 14.78 7.86 5.28
C TRP A 30 16.24 7.53 4.94
N ASP A 31 17.17 8.08 5.71
CA ASP A 31 18.61 7.78 5.59
C ASP A 31 18.98 6.39 6.14
N ARG A 32 18.05 5.76 6.88
CA ARG A 32 18.10 4.37 7.33
C ARG A 32 16.75 3.73 7.08
N LEU A 33 16.71 2.45 6.73
CA LEU A 33 15.44 1.74 6.55
C LEU A 33 14.55 1.91 7.79
N PRO A 34 13.27 2.29 7.63
CA PRO A 34 12.34 2.34 8.76
C PRO A 34 12.17 0.94 9.35
N THR A 35 11.93 0.83 10.65
CA THR A 35 11.94 -0.45 11.39
C THR A 35 10.60 -0.88 11.95
N GLY A 36 9.56 -0.05 11.79
CA GLY A 36 8.24 -0.34 12.31
C GLY A 36 7.12 0.34 11.54
N TRP A 37 5.90 -0.10 11.83
CA TRP A 37 4.68 0.35 11.14
C TRP A 37 4.50 1.87 11.18
N GLY A 38 4.70 2.52 12.34
CA GLY A 38 4.46 3.96 12.54
C GLY A 38 5.45 4.89 11.81
N GLU A 39 6.57 4.36 11.33
CA GLU A 39 7.60 5.11 10.60
C GLU A 39 7.85 4.57 9.19
N SER A 40 7.09 3.55 8.78
CA SER A 40 7.25 2.87 7.49
C SER A 40 6.95 3.78 6.30
N ALA A 41 7.58 3.49 5.16
CA ALA A 41 7.04 3.96 3.89
C ALA A 41 5.73 3.21 3.62
N PHE A 42 4.78 3.83 2.92
CA PHE A 42 3.47 3.22 2.69
C PHE A 42 2.94 3.55 1.30
N ILE A 43 2.30 2.58 0.67
CA ILE A 43 1.74 2.66 -0.69
C ILE A 43 0.33 2.05 -0.72
N GLY A 44 -0.52 2.53 -1.62
CA GLY A 44 -1.88 2.00 -1.76
C GLY A 44 -2.59 2.50 -3.01
N ASN A 45 -3.67 1.81 -3.39
CA ASN A 45 -4.46 2.12 -4.59
C ASN A 45 -5.95 2.36 -4.28
N GLY A 46 -6.29 2.57 -3.01
CA GLY A 46 -7.64 2.71 -2.51
C GLY A 46 -8.32 1.43 -2.03
N ARG A 47 -7.67 0.28 -2.22
CA ARG A 47 -8.17 -1.01 -1.72
C ARG A 47 -7.03 -1.87 -1.20
N LEU A 48 -6.02 -2.11 -2.03
CA LEU A 48 -4.79 -2.83 -1.71
C LEU A 48 -3.70 -1.84 -1.29
N GLY A 49 -2.83 -2.24 -0.38
CA GLY A 49 -1.68 -1.44 0.01
C GLY A 49 -0.66 -2.21 0.83
N ALA A 50 0.45 -1.54 1.10
CA ALA A 50 1.55 -2.07 1.87
C ALA A 50 2.21 -1.01 2.73
N THR A 51 2.66 -1.42 3.93
CA THR A 51 3.71 -0.71 4.67
C THR A 51 5.06 -1.38 4.42
N ILE A 52 6.11 -0.59 4.29
CA ILE A 52 7.45 -1.01 3.90
C ILE A 52 8.44 -0.59 4.98
N ASP A 53 9.05 -1.58 5.60
CA ASP A 53 9.96 -1.44 6.73
C ASP A 53 10.92 -2.62 6.81
N ALA A 54 11.95 -2.55 7.64
CA ALA A 54 12.87 -3.63 7.94
C ALA A 54 12.51 -4.25 9.29
N ARG A 55 12.26 -5.56 9.31
CA ARG A 55 12.02 -6.35 10.52
C ARG A 55 12.84 -7.62 10.45
N ASP A 56 13.37 -8.07 11.58
CA ASP A 56 14.16 -9.30 11.67
C ASP A 56 15.26 -9.38 10.61
N SER A 57 15.98 -8.26 10.44
CA SER A 57 17.06 -8.08 9.47
C SER A 57 16.66 -8.22 7.98
N ALA A 58 15.39 -8.04 7.64
CA ALA A 58 14.91 -8.05 6.26
C ALA A 58 13.93 -6.92 5.93
N LEU A 59 14.14 -6.26 4.79
CA LEU A 59 13.14 -5.35 4.21
C LEU A 59 11.92 -6.16 3.76
N GLY A 60 10.72 -5.65 4.02
CA GLY A 60 9.50 -6.31 3.56
C GLY A 60 8.30 -5.39 3.46
N TRP A 61 7.26 -5.91 2.83
CA TRP A 61 5.97 -5.28 2.56
C TRP A 61 4.91 -6.02 3.35
N THR A 62 4.41 -5.42 4.44
CA THR A 62 3.21 -5.94 5.10
C THR A 62 2.01 -5.50 4.27
N ILE A 63 1.33 -6.46 3.65
CA ILE A 63 0.25 -6.19 2.69
C ILE A 63 -1.12 -6.36 3.35
N ASN A 64 -2.09 -5.56 2.92
CA ASN A 64 -3.49 -5.77 3.29
C ASN A 64 -4.41 -5.18 2.22
N ARG A 65 -5.68 -5.58 2.25
CA ARG A 65 -6.71 -5.13 1.32
C ARG A 65 -8.00 -4.80 2.08
N THR A 66 -8.50 -3.57 2.00
CA THR A 66 -9.53 -2.97 2.89
C THR A 66 -10.87 -3.72 2.94
N ASP A 67 -11.28 -4.36 1.85
CA ASP A 67 -12.52 -5.14 1.73
C ASP A 67 -12.37 -6.62 2.14
N VAL A 68 -11.20 -7.06 2.59
CA VAL A 68 -11.04 -8.38 3.23
C VAL A 68 -11.53 -8.26 4.67
N VAL A 69 -12.74 -8.76 4.90
CA VAL A 69 -13.45 -8.69 6.19
C VAL A 69 -14.09 -10.03 6.44
N HIS A 70 -13.86 -10.60 7.62
CA HIS A 70 -14.54 -11.81 8.09
C HIS A 70 -15.22 -11.52 9.42
N ASP A 71 -16.48 -11.92 9.56
CA ASP A 71 -17.32 -11.61 10.73
C ASP A 71 -17.26 -10.12 11.15
N GLN A 72 -17.46 -9.23 10.16
CA GLN A 72 -17.40 -7.76 10.32
C GLN A 72 -16.06 -7.20 10.84
N SER A 73 -15.01 -8.03 10.91
CA SER A 73 -13.67 -7.65 11.34
C SER A 73 -12.66 -7.77 10.21
N ARG A 74 -11.75 -6.82 10.17
CA ARG A 74 -10.51 -6.91 9.40
C ARG A 74 -9.61 -7.99 10.01
N PHE A 75 -8.75 -8.60 9.22
CA PHE A 75 -7.74 -9.58 9.67
C PHE A 75 -6.35 -9.24 9.09
N PRO A 76 -5.26 -9.61 9.79
CA PRO A 76 -3.92 -9.53 9.21
C PRO A 76 -3.77 -10.53 8.06
N ILE A 77 -3.02 -10.17 7.02
CA ILE A 77 -2.81 -11.03 5.84
C ILE A 77 -1.40 -11.63 5.87
N GLY A 78 -0.37 -10.78 5.87
CA GLY A 78 1.00 -11.24 5.95
C GLY A 78 1.98 -10.25 5.34
N ARG A 79 3.17 -10.76 5.05
CA ARG A 79 4.32 -9.95 4.65
C ARG A 79 5.11 -10.62 3.52
N VAL A 80 5.35 -9.86 2.46
CA VAL A 80 6.32 -10.20 1.42
C VAL A 80 7.69 -9.74 1.88
N VAL A 81 8.69 -10.60 1.86
CA VAL A 81 10.02 -10.31 2.43
C VAL A 81 11.09 -10.40 1.35
N LEU A 82 12.00 -9.43 1.29
CA LEU A 82 13.16 -9.48 0.42
C LEU A 82 14.14 -10.54 0.92
N LYS A 83 14.48 -11.52 0.07
CA LYS A 83 15.59 -12.43 0.35
C LYS A 83 16.89 -11.75 -0.02
N THR A 84 17.80 -11.66 0.95
CA THR A 84 19.19 -11.27 0.72
C THR A 84 20.08 -12.50 0.78
N ALA A 85 21.16 -12.48 0.02
CA ALA A 85 22.22 -13.46 0.16
C ALA A 85 23.02 -13.11 1.44
N GLY A 86 23.48 -11.88 1.57
CA GLY A 86 24.24 -11.35 2.68
C GLY A 86 23.39 -10.94 3.88
N THR A 87 24.09 -10.54 4.94
CA THR A 87 23.50 -9.95 6.14
C THR A 87 23.17 -8.49 5.87
N LEU A 88 21.96 -8.06 6.20
CA LEU A 88 21.56 -6.64 6.10
C LEU A 88 22.46 -5.77 6.99
N THR A 89 23.13 -4.79 6.39
CA THR A 89 23.99 -3.82 7.09
C THR A 89 23.43 -2.40 7.09
N GLY A 90 22.47 -2.12 6.20
CA GLY A 90 21.81 -0.81 6.15
C GLY A 90 20.96 -0.65 4.90
N GLY A 91 20.55 0.58 4.61
CA GLY A 91 19.74 0.89 3.45
C GLY A 91 19.06 2.24 3.60
N THR A 92 18.42 2.69 2.53
CA THR A 92 17.70 3.97 2.46
C THR A 92 16.31 3.75 1.91
N ALA A 93 15.41 4.70 2.17
CA ALA A 93 14.09 4.73 1.54
C ALA A 93 13.71 6.17 1.17
N ARG A 94 12.87 6.31 0.15
CA ARG A 94 12.19 7.54 -0.22
C ARG A 94 10.82 7.20 -0.77
N LEU A 95 9.81 7.96 -0.37
CA LEU A 95 8.49 7.94 -0.97
C LEU A 95 8.32 9.23 -1.76
N ALA A 96 8.42 9.12 -3.09
CA ALA A 96 8.22 10.23 -3.99
C ALA A 96 6.72 10.50 -4.14
N LEU A 97 6.26 11.66 -3.66
CA LEU A 97 4.81 11.95 -3.61
C LEU A 97 4.23 12.11 -5.00
N TRP A 98 4.88 12.87 -5.88
CA TRP A 98 4.35 13.15 -7.23
C TRP A 98 4.06 11.88 -8.04
N ASP A 99 5.00 10.93 -8.03
CA ASP A 99 4.84 9.64 -8.72
C ASP A 99 4.14 8.60 -7.84
N ALA A 100 3.99 8.84 -6.53
CA ALA A 100 3.50 7.89 -5.54
C ALA A 100 4.24 6.53 -5.59
N GLU A 101 5.56 6.58 -5.61
CA GLU A 101 6.43 5.41 -5.65
C GLU A 101 7.39 5.42 -4.47
N ALA A 102 7.45 4.31 -3.74
CA ALA A 102 8.46 4.07 -2.72
C ALA A 102 9.69 3.44 -3.37
N SER A 103 10.88 3.89 -3.02
CA SER A 103 12.13 3.34 -3.57
C SER A 103 13.27 3.47 -2.57
N GLY A 104 14.37 2.76 -2.81
CA GLY A 104 15.52 2.84 -1.94
C GLY A 104 16.58 1.79 -2.23
N THR A 105 17.44 1.58 -1.23
CA THR A 105 18.49 0.58 -1.26
C THR A 105 18.45 -0.30 -0.04
N VAL A 106 18.83 -1.56 -0.22
CA VAL A 106 19.18 -2.51 0.83
C VAL A 106 20.65 -2.85 0.64
N THR A 107 21.46 -2.59 1.66
CA THR A 107 22.90 -2.87 1.65
C THR A 107 23.18 -4.09 2.52
N THR A 108 24.02 -4.98 2.02
CA THR A 108 24.46 -6.19 2.70
C THR A 108 25.98 -6.26 2.72
N ASP A 109 26.53 -7.22 3.46
CA ASP A 109 27.95 -7.59 3.39
C ASP A 109 28.36 -8.25 2.06
N ARG A 110 27.41 -8.63 1.19
CA ARG A 110 27.66 -9.27 -0.11
C ARG A 110 27.34 -8.39 -1.32
N GLY A 111 26.72 -7.23 -1.14
CA GLY A 111 26.33 -6.33 -2.23
C GLY A 111 25.14 -5.46 -1.86
N ASP A 112 24.49 -4.87 -2.85
CA ASP A 112 23.32 -4.01 -2.67
C ASP A 112 22.16 -4.42 -3.57
N ILE A 113 20.94 -4.13 -3.12
CA ILE A 113 19.71 -4.30 -3.87
C ILE A 113 19.01 -2.95 -3.93
N ARG A 114 18.81 -2.42 -5.13
CA ARG A 114 17.90 -1.28 -5.34
C ARG A 114 16.49 -1.80 -5.45
N TRP A 115 15.54 -1.11 -4.84
CA TRP A 115 14.14 -1.48 -4.87
C TRP A 115 13.27 -0.29 -5.23
N ARG A 116 12.15 -0.58 -5.91
CA ARG A 116 11.08 0.35 -6.22
C ARG A 116 9.74 -0.35 -6.09
N SER A 117 8.74 0.32 -5.55
CA SER A 117 7.43 -0.28 -5.33
C SER A 117 6.31 0.75 -5.38
N PHE A 118 5.19 0.35 -5.96
CA PHE A 118 3.95 1.14 -6.03
C PHE A 118 2.75 0.20 -6.13
N THR A 119 1.55 0.72 -5.88
CA THR A 119 0.32 -0.06 -5.99
C THR A 119 -0.51 0.42 -7.17
N ALA A 120 -0.53 -0.37 -8.25
CA ALA A 120 -1.33 -0.09 -9.45
C ALA A 120 -2.82 -0.34 -9.16
N THR A 121 -3.71 0.46 -9.76
CA THR A 121 -5.17 0.32 -9.59
C THR A 121 -5.78 -0.69 -10.56
N ASP A 122 -5.27 -0.77 -11.79
CA ASP A 122 -5.82 -1.66 -12.82
C ASP A 122 -4.67 -2.38 -13.57
N PRO A 123 -4.57 -3.72 -13.47
CA PRO A 123 -5.16 -4.53 -12.40
C PRO A 123 -4.66 -4.08 -11.02
N SER A 124 -5.43 -4.37 -9.97
CA SER A 124 -5.08 -4.01 -8.59
C SER A 124 -3.94 -4.88 -8.05
N VAL A 125 -2.70 -4.41 -8.19
CA VAL A 125 -1.49 -5.14 -7.75
C VAL A 125 -0.48 -4.21 -7.08
N ILE A 126 0.27 -4.73 -6.11
CA ILE A 126 1.53 -4.13 -5.68
C ILE A 126 2.61 -4.60 -6.66
N VAL A 127 3.35 -3.65 -7.22
CA VAL A 127 4.49 -3.90 -8.08
C VAL A 127 5.76 -3.73 -7.25
N ILE A 128 6.69 -4.67 -7.32
CA ILE A 128 8.00 -4.62 -6.67
C ILE A 128 9.06 -4.87 -7.72
N VAL A 129 9.93 -3.88 -7.95
CA VAL A 129 11.07 -3.98 -8.86
C VAL A 129 12.33 -4.05 -8.01
N LEU A 130 13.16 -5.06 -8.24
CA LEU A 130 14.41 -5.30 -7.53
C LEU A 130 15.56 -5.35 -8.52
N GLU A 131 16.67 -4.67 -8.23
CA GLU A 131 17.92 -4.72 -8.99
C GLU A 131 19.07 -5.07 -8.04
N GLY A 132 19.55 -6.32 -8.10
CA GLY A 132 20.66 -6.80 -7.27
C GLY A 132 22.03 -6.59 -7.90
N ARG A 133 23.03 -6.24 -7.08
CA ARG A 133 24.42 -5.99 -7.47
C ARG A 133 25.39 -6.79 -6.59
N GLY A 134 26.61 -7.03 -7.09
CA GLY A 134 27.58 -7.87 -6.38
C GLY A 134 27.06 -9.30 -6.15
N GLY A 135 27.18 -9.80 -4.92
CA GLY A 135 26.64 -11.08 -4.46
C GLY A 135 25.12 -11.13 -4.33
N GLU A 136 24.40 -10.01 -4.50
CA GLU A 136 22.94 -9.91 -4.39
C GLU A 136 22.18 -10.03 -5.72
N ARG A 137 22.86 -10.42 -6.81
CA ARG A 137 22.23 -10.50 -8.16
C ARG A 137 21.03 -11.45 -8.25
N ALA A 138 20.96 -12.45 -7.37
CA ALA A 138 19.88 -13.44 -7.33
C ALA A 138 18.69 -12.96 -6.48
N VAL A 139 18.10 -11.82 -6.87
CA VAL A 139 16.99 -11.22 -6.14
C VAL A 139 15.76 -12.16 -6.12
N ALA A 140 15.18 -12.32 -4.94
CA ALA A 140 14.00 -13.15 -4.71
C ALA A 140 13.17 -12.58 -3.56
N LEU A 141 11.90 -12.98 -3.52
CA LEU A 141 10.99 -12.68 -2.42
C LEU A 141 10.63 -13.98 -1.68
N ASP A 142 10.30 -13.86 -0.40
CA ASP A 142 9.55 -14.88 0.36
C ASP A 142 8.20 -14.33 0.81
N TRP A 143 7.40 -15.24 1.36
CA TRP A 143 6.12 -14.96 1.98
C TRP A 143 6.10 -15.44 3.43
N VAL A 144 5.72 -14.54 4.33
CA VAL A 144 5.45 -14.81 5.73
C VAL A 144 3.97 -14.54 5.98
N PRO A 145 3.10 -15.57 6.02
CA PRO A 145 1.70 -15.37 6.32
C PRO A 145 1.54 -14.87 7.76
N ALA A 146 0.57 -13.98 7.98
CA ALA A 146 0.16 -13.66 9.33
C ALA A 146 -0.78 -14.74 9.87
N GLU A 147 -0.74 -14.96 11.18
CA GLU A 147 -1.73 -15.80 11.82
C GLU A 147 -3.08 -15.08 11.83
N ALA A 148 -4.12 -15.74 11.31
CA ALA A 148 -5.49 -15.21 11.28
C ALA A 148 -6.08 -15.20 12.70
N ARG A 149 -5.71 -14.19 13.49
CA ARG A 149 -6.23 -13.95 14.84
C ARG A 149 -7.17 -12.75 14.88
N PRO A 150 -8.30 -12.81 15.62
CA PRO A 150 -9.19 -11.67 15.80
C PRO A 150 -8.43 -10.47 16.39
N PRO A 151 -8.31 -9.34 15.65
CA PRO A 151 -7.41 -8.26 16.05
C PRO A 151 -7.79 -7.60 17.37
N ARG A 152 -9.09 -7.55 17.68
CA ARG A 152 -9.57 -6.99 18.96
C ARG A 152 -9.07 -7.80 20.15
N LYS A 153 -9.14 -9.13 20.07
CA LYS A 153 -8.66 -10.03 21.13
C LYS A 153 -7.15 -9.93 21.27
N VAL A 154 -6.42 -9.90 20.15
CA VAL A 154 -4.96 -9.67 20.13
C VAL A 154 -4.61 -8.35 20.84
N ALA A 155 -5.26 -7.25 20.47
CA ALA A 155 -4.98 -5.92 21.03
C ALA A 155 -5.31 -5.82 22.53
N ARG A 156 -6.35 -6.53 22.98
CA ARG A 156 -6.78 -6.55 24.39
C ARG A 156 -6.11 -7.65 25.22
N LYS A 157 -5.27 -8.50 24.60
CA LYS A 157 -4.63 -9.66 25.24
C LYS A 157 -5.65 -10.62 25.85
N GLU A 158 -6.78 -10.80 25.18
CA GLU A 158 -7.83 -11.75 25.57
C GLU A 158 -7.46 -13.18 25.14
N ALA A 159 -7.94 -14.19 25.86
CA ALA A 159 -7.77 -15.58 25.46
C ALA A 159 -8.58 -15.91 24.20
N PHE A 160 -8.06 -16.83 23.38
CA PHE A 160 -8.73 -17.29 22.17
C PHE A 160 -9.59 -18.53 22.47
N ALA A 161 -10.83 -18.50 22.00
CA ALA A 161 -11.75 -19.63 21.96
C ALA A 161 -11.54 -20.44 20.66
N PRO A 162 -11.99 -21.69 20.57
CA PRO A 162 -11.80 -22.54 19.38
C PRO A 162 -12.24 -21.90 18.06
N GLU A 163 -13.33 -21.12 18.07
CA GLU A 163 -13.85 -20.37 16.92
C GLU A 163 -12.93 -19.24 16.43
N ASP A 164 -12.03 -18.73 17.29
CA ASP A 164 -11.00 -17.74 16.94
C ASP A 164 -9.76 -18.39 16.30
N LEU A 165 -9.69 -19.73 16.30
CA LEU A 165 -8.53 -20.49 15.82
C LEU A 165 -8.72 -20.96 14.38
N HIS A 166 -8.71 -20.01 13.45
CA HIS A 166 -8.78 -20.32 12.02
C HIS A 166 -7.65 -21.27 11.58
N PRO A 167 -7.88 -22.16 10.59
CA PRO A 167 -6.85 -23.06 10.09
C PRO A 167 -5.61 -22.32 9.60
N ALA A 168 -4.43 -22.92 9.68
CA ALA A 168 -3.23 -22.31 9.12
C ALA A 168 -3.33 -22.17 7.59
N PRO A 169 -2.69 -21.15 6.98
CA PRO A 169 -2.74 -20.96 5.55
C PRO A 169 -1.94 -22.04 4.82
N THR A 170 -2.44 -22.46 3.66
CA THR A 170 -1.73 -23.39 2.78
C THR A 170 -0.85 -22.60 1.81
N VAL A 171 0.47 -22.73 1.95
CA VAL A 171 1.44 -22.02 1.10
C VAL A 171 2.02 -22.95 0.04
N THR A 172 1.90 -22.58 -1.24
CA THR A 172 2.50 -23.31 -2.36
C THR A 172 3.58 -22.47 -3.03
N ARG A 173 4.71 -23.11 -3.38
CA ARG A 173 5.86 -22.44 -4.00
C ARG A 173 6.25 -23.11 -5.31
N THR A 174 6.41 -22.30 -6.34
CA THR A 174 6.98 -22.71 -7.64
C THR A 174 8.15 -21.76 -8.00
N ALA A 175 8.84 -22.01 -9.10
CA ALA A 175 9.91 -21.13 -9.57
C ALA A 175 9.41 -19.72 -9.98
N ALA A 176 8.13 -19.60 -10.36
CA ALA A 176 7.53 -18.37 -10.88
C ALA A 176 6.56 -17.70 -9.90
N GLU A 177 5.96 -18.46 -8.99
CA GLU A 177 4.87 -17.97 -8.14
C GLU A 177 4.95 -18.55 -6.71
N LEU A 178 4.72 -17.68 -5.72
CA LEU A 178 4.32 -18.06 -4.36
C LEU A 178 2.84 -17.78 -4.18
N THR A 179 2.10 -18.73 -3.61
CA THR A 179 0.68 -18.54 -3.27
C THR A 179 0.43 -18.95 -1.82
N SER A 180 -0.58 -18.32 -1.22
CA SER A 180 -1.01 -18.60 0.14
C SER A 180 -2.54 -18.53 0.17
N VAL A 181 -3.20 -19.50 0.79
CA VAL A 181 -4.65 -19.56 0.92
C VAL A 181 -5.00 -19.72 2.38
N GLN A 182 -5.72 -18.74 2.94
CA GLN A 182 -6.15 -18.68 4.33
C GLN A 182 -7.68 -18.82 4.38
N PRO A 183 -8.22 -20.00 4.73
CA PRO A 183 -9.65 -20.16 4.98
C PRO A 183 -10.03 -19.59 6.34
N PHE A 184 -11.27 -19.15 6.49
CA PHE A 184 -11.85 -18.80 7.78
C PHE A 184 -12.85 -19.87 8.26
N ILE A 185 -13.05 -19.93 9.57
CA ILE A 185 -14.09 -20.78 10.18
C ILE A 185 -15.43 -20.12 9.85
N GLY A 186 -16.43 -20.90 9.45
CA GLY A 186 -17.74 -20.37 9.06
C GLY A 186 -17.85 -19.96 7.59
N GLY A 187 -16.78 -20.04 6.81
CA GLY A 187 -16.76 -19.77 5.37
C GLY A 187 -15.82 -18.63 5.00
N ASP A 188 -15.73 -18.35 3.70
CA ASP A 188 -14.80 -17.42 3.08
C ASP A 188 -13.32 -17.79 3.21
N ALA A 189 -12.51 -17.17 2.36
CA ALA A 189 -11.07 -17.23 2.40
C ALA A 189 -10.46 -15.98 1.76
N HIS A 190 -9.25 -15.65 2.16
CA HIS A 190 -8.38 -14.81 1.35
C HIS A 190 -7.23 -15.63 0.78
N ALA A 191 -6.64 -15.13 -0.30
CA ALA A 191 -5.49 -15.74 -0.92
C ALA A 191 -4.54 -14.70 -1.52
N GLU A 192 -3.25 -15.02 -1.49
CA GLU A 192 -2.19 -14.19 -2.04
C GLU A 192 -1.57 -14.87 -3.26
N SER A 193 -1.25 -14.07 -4.27
CA SER A 193 -0.40 -14.47 -5.41
C SER A 193 0.76 -13.48 -5.50
N ILE A 194 1.99 -13.99 -5.42
CA ILE A 194 3.24 -13.25 -5.63
C ILE A 194 3.88 -13.86 -6.88
N LEU A 195 3.66 -13.21 -8.01
CA LEU A 195 4.09 -13.67 -9.32
C LEU A 195 5.34 -12.92 -9.77
N ARG A 196 6.38 -13.66 -10.13
CA ARG A 196 7.58 -13.12 -10.78
C ARG A 196 7.32 -12.89 -12.26
N SER A 197 7.75 -11.74 -12.80
CA SER A 197 7.65 -11.47 -14.23
C SER A 197 8.41 -12.51 -15.06
N PRO A 198 7.86 -12.96 -16.20
CA PRO A 198 8.47 -14.02 -17.01
C PRO A 198 9.76 -13.59 -17.71
N SER A 199 9.97 -12.28 -17.94
CA SER A 199 11.20 -11.75 -18.54
C SER A 199 11.88 -10.74 -17.62
N PRO A 200 13.22 -10.77 -17.49
CA PRO A 200 13.99 -9.67 -16.95
C PRO A 200 13.74 -8.40 -17.76
N GLU A 201 13.52 -7.27 -17.09
CA GLU A 201 13.42 -5.98 -17.77
C GLU A 201 14.79 -5.29 -17.77
N GLY A 202 15.23 -4.77 -18.92
CA GLY A 202 16.49 -4.02 -19.08
C GLY A 202 17.57 -4.68 -19.97
N ARG A 203 18.43 -3.85 -20.57
CA ARG A 203 19.58 -4.32 -21.40
C ARG A 203 20.57 -5.09 -20.51
N GLY A 204 20.65 -6.41 -20.70
CA GLY A 204 21.66 -7.27 -20.04
C GLY A 204 21.12 -8.29 -19.03
N GLY A 205 19.82 -8.29 -18.69
CA GLY A 205 19.09 -9.40 -18.04
C GLY A 205 19.55 -9.90 -16.65
N GLN A 206 20.70 -9.47 -16.16
CA GLN A 206 21.30 -9.94 -14.91
C GLN A 206 21.08 -8.91 -13.79
N GLY A 207 20.13 -9.18 -12.91
CA GLY A 207 19.93 -8.45 -11.66
C GLY A 207 18.56 -7.80 -11.47
N VAL A 208 17.88 -7.37 -12.55
CA VAL A 208 16.56 -6.71 -12.46
C VAL A 208 15.43 -7.74 -12.53
N ARG A 209 14.50 -7.69 -11.58
CA ARG A 209 13.28 -8.53 -11.55
C ARG A 209 12.09 -7.71 -11.11
N THR A 210 10.93 -7.98 -11.72
CA THR A 210 9.64 -7.40 -11.34
C THR A 210 8.78 -8.50 -10.72
N PHE A 211 8.08 -8.16 -9.65
CA PHE A 211 7.12 -9.02 -8.97
C PHE A 211 5.78 -8.30 -8.89
N TYR A 212 4.70 -9.05 -9.08
CA TYR A 212 3.33 -8.59 -8.95
C TYR A 212 2.69 -9.32 -7.78
N VAL A 213 2.14 -8.56 -6.84
CA VAL A 213 1.52 -9.09 -5.62
C VAL A 213 0.06 -8.67 -5.59
N SER A 214 -0.84 -9.60 -5.31
CA SER A 214 -2.25 -9.31 -5.11
C SER A 214 -2.85 -10.14 -3.98
N ILE A 215 -4.00 -9.68 -3.49
CA ILE A 215 -4.83 -10.36 -2.49
C ILE A 215 -6.22 -10.54 -3.10
N GLY A 216 -6.67 -11.78 -3.19
CA GLY A 216 -8.04 -12.15 -3.54
C GLY A 216 -8.84 -12.54 -2.31
N TYR A 217 -10.16 -12.42 -2.39
CA TYR A 217 -11.11 -12.75 -1.34
C TYR A 217 -12.38 -13.34 -1.96
N GLY A 218 -12.88 -14.41 -1.37
CA GLY A 218 -14.06 -15.07 -1.90
C GLY A 218 -14.65 -16.07 -0.92
N LYS A 219 -15.76 -16.67 -1.34
CA LYS A 219 -16.54 -17.64 -0.54
C LYS A 219 -15.75 -18.88 -0.09
N ASP A 220 -14.64 -19.18 -0.77
CA ASP A 220 -13.77 -20.31 -0.51
C ASP A 220 -12.34 -20.03 -1.04
N GLY A 221 -11.41 -20.91 -0.66
CA GLY A 221 -10.00 -20.82 -1.07
C GLY A 221 -9.78 -20.78 -2.58
N PRO A 222 -10.39 -21.68 -3.38
CA PRO A 222 -10.29 -21.65 -4.83
C PRO A 222 -10.75 -20.33 -5.47
N ALA A 223 -11.87 -19.76 -5.03
CA ALA A 223 -12.38 -18.49 -5.55
C ALA A 223 -11.43 -17.32 -5.21
N ALA A 224 -10.97 -17.24 -3.96
CA ALA A 224 -10.01 -16.22 -3.54
C ALA A 224 -8.69 -16.32 -4.33
N LEU A 225 -8.18 -17.54 -4.52
CA LEU A 225 -6.94 -17.76 -5.28
C LEU A 225 -7.10 -17.42 -6.77
N ALA A 226 -8.26 -17.72 -7.36
CA ALA A 226 -8.56 -17.37 -8.74
C ALA A 226 -8.57 -15.85 -8.95
N GLU A 227 -9.14 -15.08 -8.03
CA GLU A 227 -9.12 -13.61 -8.10
C GLU A 227 -7.69 -13.05 -8.00
N ALA A 228 -6.91 -13.53 -7.04
CA ALA A 228 -5.51 -13.10 -6.85
C ALA A 228 -4.69 -13.38 -8.12
N ARG A 229 -4.75 -14.62 -8.62
CA ARG A 229 -4.05 -15.02 -9.85
C ARG A 229 -4.53 -14.24 -11.08
N GLY A 230 -5.83 -13.95 -11.18
CA GLY A 230 -6.37 -13.13 -12.26
C GLY A 230 -5.69 -11.76 -12.31
N SER A 231 -5.51 -11.11 -11.16
CA SER A 231 -4.87 -9.80 -11.05
C SER A 231 -3.38 -9.85 -11.40
N THR A 232 -2.62 -10.80 -10.86
CA THR A 232 -1.18 -10.92 -11.16
C THR A 232 -0.90 -11.37 -12.59
N ALA A 233 -1.72 -12.26 -13.16
CA ALA A 233 -1.60 -12.67 -14.56
C ALA A 233 -1.93 -11.51 -15.52
N ALA A 234 -2.95 -10.70 -15.21
CA ALA A 234 -3.24 -9.50 -15.97
C ALA A 234 -2.08 -8.50 -15.91
N ALA A 235 -1.47 -8.30 -14.74
CA ALA A 235 -0.34 -7.41 -14.56
C ALA A 235 0.89 -7.87 -15.37
N ALA A 236 1.19 -9.17 -15.32
CA ALA A 236 2.27 -9.76 -16.10
C ALA A 236 2.04 -9.62 -17.61
N ARG A 237 0.79 -9.75 -18.08
CA ARG A 237 0.42 -9.52 -19.49
C ARG A 237 0.55 -8.06 -19.91
N TRP A 238 0.24 -7.11 -19.02
CA TRP A 238 0.31 -5.68 -19.31
C TRP A 238 1.75 -5.15 -19.29
N GLY A 239 2.60 -5.73 -18.44
CA GLY A 239 4.00 -5.35 -18.29
C GLY A 239 4.20 -4.07 -17.47
N LEU A 240 5.42 -3.88 -16.96
CA LEU A 240 5.73 -2.78 -16.05
C LEU A 240 5.45 -1.40 -16.65
N THR A 241 5.85 -1.15 -17.90
CA THR A 241 5.70 0.16 -18.54
C THR A 241 4.25 0.63 -18.52
N ARG A 242 3.31 -0.21 -18.95
CA ARG A 242 1.89 0.13 -18.98
C ARG A 242 1.33 0.38 -17.58
N LEU A 243 1.75 -0.42 -16.59
CA LEU A 243 1.33 -0.27 -15.20
C LEU A 243 1.84 1.06 -14.60
N VAL A 244 3.10 1.41 -14.86
CA VAL A 244 3.71 2.67 -14.43
C VAL A 244 3.01 3.85 -15.06
N ASP A 245 2.76 3.82 -16.38
CA ASP A 245 2.10 4.92 -17.05
C ASP A 245 0.67 5.11 -16.54
N GLY A 246 -0.06 4.02 -16.30
CA GLY A 246 -1.40 4.07 -15.70
C GLY A 246 -1.40 4.65 -14.29
N HIS A 247 -0.49 4.16 -13.46
CA HIS A 247 -0.28 4.63 -12.08
C HIS A 247 0.04 6.12 -12.02
N ARG A 248 1.08 6.55 -12.73
CA ARG A 248 1.53 7.95 -12.73
C ARG A 248 0.49 8.89 -13.33
N ARG A 249 -0.18 8.52 -14.42
CA ARG A 249 -1.25 9.34 -15.00
C ARG A 249 -2.34 9.66 -13.97
N TRP A 250 -2.74 8.69 -13.15
CA TRP A 250 -3.75 8.93 -12.12
C TRP A 250 -3.23 9.91 -11.06
N TRP A 251 -2.02 9.71 -10.53
CA TRP A 251 -1.44 10.60 -9.53
C TRP A 251 -1.19 12.01 -10.04
N HIS A 252 -0.69 12.12 -11.27
CA HIS A 252 -0.43 13.40 -11.93
C HIS A 252 -1.71 14.15 -12.27
N SER A 253 -2.85 13.47 -12.40
CA SER A 253 -4.17 14.09 -12.48
C SER A 253 -4.78 14.39 -11.12
N TYR A 254 -4.47 13.58 -10.11
CA TYR A 254 -4.99 13.73 -8.76
C TYR A 254 -4.46 15.02 -8.14
N TYR A 255 -3.14 15.17 -7.97
CA TYR A 255 -2.57 16.31 -7.25
C TYR A 255 -3.06 17.69 -7.74
N PRO A 256 -3.13 17.97 -9.07
CA PRO A 256 -3.56 19.27 -9.57
C PRO A 256 -5.02 19.67 -9.33
N ALA A 257 -5.86 18.79 -8.77
CA ALA A 257 -7.25 19.12 -8.46
C ALA A 257 -7.40 20.34 -7.51
N SER A 258 -6.39 20.62 -6.69
CA SER A 258 -6.34 21.82 -5.82
C SER A 258 -4.89 22.17 -5.52
N PHE A 259 -4.58 23.44 -5.30
CA PHE A 259 -3.26 23.87 -4.85
C PHE A 259 -3.34 24.65 -3.53
N LEU A 260 -2.41 24.36 -2.62
CA LEU A 260 -2.22 25.06 -1.35
C LEU A 260 -0.73 25.10 -1.03
N SER A 261 -0.25 26.26 -0.58
CA SER A 261 1.13 26.43 -0.13
C SER A 261 1.17 27.15 1.21
N PHE A 262 2.16 26.81 2.01
CA PHE A 262 2.38 27.39 3.32
C PHE A 262 3.81 27.93 3.42
N PRO A 263 4.04 29.06 4.12
CA PRO A 263 5.39 29.53 4.39
C PRO A 263 6.15 28.59 5.34
N ASP A 264 5.43 27.79 6.14
CA ASP A 264 6.00 26.76 7.00
C ASP A 264 6.12 25.42 6.25
N ALA A 265 7.36 24.99 6.03
CA ALA A 265 7.66 23.77 5.27
C ALA A 265 7.12 22.50 5.93
N ARG A 266 7.05 22.44 7.27
CA ARG A 266 6.56 21.26 7.99
C ARG A 266 5.05 21.13 7.84
N LEU A 267 4.33 22.25 7.93
CA LEU A 267 2.89 22.30 7.71
C LEU A 267 2.55 21.97 6.24
N GLU A 268 3.33 22.49 5.29
CA GLU A 268 3.19 22.18 3.86
C GLU A 268 3.37 20.67 3.61
N ALA A 269 4.46 20.09 4.12
CA ALA A 269 4.70 18.65 4.01
C ALA A 269 3.57 17.84 4.65
N TYR A 270 3.15 18.20 5.86
CA TYR A 270 2.07 17.50 6.56
C TYR A 270 0.78 17.47 5.73
N TYR A 271 0.36 18.60 5.17
CA TYR A 271 -0.83 18.70 4.33
C TYR A 271 -0.71 17.78 3.10
N TRP A 272 0.37 17.88 2.33
CA TRP A 272 0.53 17.11 1.10
C TRP A 272 0.71 15.61 1.35
N ILE A 273 1.28 15.23 2.49
CA ILE A 273 1.32 13.83 2.94
C ILE A 273 -0.09 13.32 3.29
N GLN A 274 -0.97 14.14 3.88
CA GLN A 274 -2.37 13.74 4.07
C GLN A 274 -3.10 13.57 2.73
N ILE A 275 -2.86 14.47 1.76
CA ILE A 275 -3.43 14.35 0.41
C ILE A 275 -2.95 13.06 -0.27
N TYR A 276 -1.67 12.72 -0.14
CA TYR A 276 -1.12 11.43 -0.58
C TYR A 276 -1.79 10.25 0.13
N LYS A 277 -1.95 10.32 1.46
CA LYS A 277 -2.57 9.25 2.25
C LYS A 277 -4.00 8.98 1.80
N LEU A 278 -4.81 10.02 1.59
CA LEU A 278 -6.17 9.89 1.07
C LEU A 278 -6.18 9.29 -0.35
N GLY A 279 -5.30 9.79 -1.22
CA GLY A 279 -5.13 9.28 -2.58
C GLY A 279 -4.63 7.84 -2.63
N SER A 280 -3.95 7.35 -1.60
CA SER A 280 -3.53 5.95 -1.51
C SER A 280 -4.59 5.04 -0.87
N ALA A 281 -5.47 5.61 -0.04
CA ALA A 281 -6.43 4.87 0.77
C ALA A 281 -7.85 4.83 0.19
N MET A 282 -8.16 5.65 -0.81
CA MET A 282 -9.52 5.81 -1.32
C MET A 282 -9.59 5.77 -2.85
N ARG A 283 -10.67 5.23 -3.39
CA ARG A 283 -11.13 5.37 -4.78
C ARG A 283 -12.64 5.51 -4.78
N ALA A 284 -13.21 6.15 -5.80
CA ALA A 284 -14.66 6.34 -5.91
C ALA A 284 -15.46 5.03 -5.80
N ASP A 285 -14.93 3.94 -6.37
CA ASP A 285 -15.50 2.59 -6.35
C ASP A 285 -14.93 1.70 -5.24
N GLY A 286 -14.09 2.26 -4.36
CA GLY A 286 -13.44 1.55 -3.26
C GLY A 286 -14.36 1.27 -2.06
N PRO A 287 -13.87 0.51 -1.07
CA PRO A 287 -14.55 0.35 0.20
C PRO A 287 -14.58 1.65 1.01
N ILE A 288 -15.41 1.69 2.06
CA ILE A 288 -15.34 2.75 3.05
C ILE A 288 -13.98 2.67 3.75
N LEU A 289 -13.25 3.79 3.79
CA LEU A 289 -12.01 3.91 4.53
C LEU A 289 -12.24 3.73 6.04
N ASP A 290 -11.77 2.59 6.58
CA ASP A 290 -11.75 2.31 8.02
C ASP A 290 -10.63 3.09 8.75
N LEU A 291 -10.33 2.73 10.01
CA LEU A 291 -9.31 3.42 10.81
C LEU A 291 -7.86 3.24 10.31
N ASN A 292 -7.61 2.22 9.51
CA ASN A 292 -6.28 1.81 9.08
C ASN A 292 -6.08 1.88 7.55
N GLY A 293 -7.18 2.00 6.80
CA GLY A 293 -7.19 1.84 5.35
C GLY A 293 -6.55 0.53 4.91
N PRO A 294 -5.75 0.54 3.83
CA PRO A 294 -5.07 -0.66 3.37
C PRO A 294 -3.81 -0.99 4.20
N TRP A 295 -3.48 -0.21 5.24
CA TRP A 295 -2.28 -0.38 6.07
C TRP A 295 -2.63 -0.94 7.45
N PHE A 296 -3.15 -2.17 7.44
CA PHE A 296 -3.61 -2.84 8.66
C PHE A 296 -2.53 -2.87 9.75
N ASN A 297 -2.95 -2.63 10.99
CA ASN A 297 -2.21 -2.92 12.21
C ASN A 297 -3.19 -3.47 13.25
N ALA A 298 -2.72 -4.32 14.16
CA ALA A 298 -3.58 -4.86 15.21
C ALA A 298 -4.21 -3.73 16.04
N THR A 299 -5.53 -3.77 16.20
CA THR A 299 -6.31 -2.69 16.80
C THR A 299 -7.54 -3.26 17.52
N PRO A 300 -7.98 -2.65 18.64
CA PRO A 300 -9.25 -3.03 19.27
C PRO A 300 -10.48 -2.59 18.44
N TRP A 301 -10.26 -1.83 17.37
CA TRP A 301 -11.30 -1.25 16.51
C TRP A 301 -11.19 -1.72 15.04
N PRO A 302 -11.24 -3.03 14.72
CA PRO A 302 -10.93 -3.56 13.38
C PRO A 302 -12.13 -3.52 12.41
N ALA A 303 -12.95 -2.47 12.47
CA ALA A 303 -14.19 -2.34 11.70
C ALA A 303 -14.38 -0.89 11.24
N ILE A 304 -15.54 -0.59 10.65
CA ILE A 304 -15.97 0.76 10.31
C ILE A 304 -16.69 1.38 11.53
N TRP A 305 -16.22 2.54 12.00
CA TRP A 305 -16.72 3.17 13.24
C TRP A 305 -17.43 4.50 12.98
N TRP A 306 -18.73 4.51 13.25
CA TRP A 306 -19.64 5.61 12.90
C TRP A 306 -19.89 6.63 14.02
N ASN A 307 -19.19 6.51 15.14
CA ASN A 307 -19.37 7.36 16.32
C ASN A 307 -18.46 8.60 16.35
N LEU A 308 -17.68 8.87 15.28
CA LEU A 308 -16.94 10.10 14.97
C LEU A 308 -15.99 9.88 13.77
N ASN A 309 -15.37 8.70 13.69
CA ASN A 309 -14.18 8.46 12.88
C ASN A 309 -14.43 8.60 11.38
N ILE A 310 -15.49 8.00 10.85
CA ILE A 310 -15.83 8.13 9.42
C ILE A 310 -16.15 9.58 9.07
N GLN A 311 -16.89 10.30 9.91
CA GLN A 311 -17.23 11.70 9.66
C GLN A 311 -15.96 12.57 9.59
N LEU A 312 -15.02 12.37 10.52
CA LEU A 312 -13.73 13.08 10.49
C LEU A 312 -12.91 12.75 9.25
N THR A 313 -12.83 11.47 8.87
CA THR A 313 -12.03 11.02 7.71
C THR A 313 -12.51 11.63 6.40
N TYR A 314 -13.83 11.75 6.20
CA TYR A 314 -14.40 12.22 4.92
C TYR A 314 -14.57 13.75 4.85
N SER A 315 -14.66 14.44 5.99
CA SER A 315 -14.87 15.90 6.02
C SER A 315 -13.87 16.75 5.20
N PRO A 316 -12.56 16.42 5.14
CA PRO A 316 -11.61 17.27 4.43
C PRO A 316 -11.75 17.18 2.91
N LEU A 317 -12.34 16.10 2.38
CA LEU A 317 -12.45 15.83 0.94
C LEU A 317 -13.28 16.90 0.22
N PHE A 318 -14.30 17.44 0.88
CA PHE A 318 -15.16 18.50 0.33
C PHE A 318 -14.40 19.83 0.17
N ARG A 319 -13.53 20.18 1.12
CA ARG A 319 -12.80 21.46 1.10
C ARG A 319 -11.52 21.41 0.29
N SER A 320 -10.97 20.22 0.04
CA SER A 320 -9.73 19.99 -0.71
C SER A 320 -9.96 19.65 -2.19
N ASN A 321 -11.20 19.78 -2.68
CA ASN A 321 -11.60 19.42 -4.05
C ASN A 321 -11.28 17.95 -4.41
N ARG A 322 -11.58 17.03 -3.49
CA ARG A 322 -11.33 15.57 -3.63
C ARG A 322 -12.64 14.77 -3.59
N LEU A 323 -13.70 15.33 -4.16
CA LEU A 323 -15.06 14.77 -4.08
C LEU A 323 -15.15 13.35 -4.64
N ASP A 324 -14.40 13.05 -5.70
CA ASP A 324 -14.34 11.70 -6.28
C ASP A 324 -13.94 10.63 -5.25
N LEU A 325 -13.10 10.97 -4.26
CA LEU A 325 -12.75 10.01 -3.21
C LEU A 325 -13.91 9.81 -2.22
N ALA A 326 -14.73 10.83 -1.98
CA ALA A 326 -15.85 10.76 -1.04
C ALA A 326 -16.98 9.85 -1.55
N GLU A 327 -17.04 9.61 -2.86
CA GLU A 327 -17.97 8.67 -3.49
C GLU A 327 -17.90 7.25 -2.89
N SER A 328 -16.75 6.84 -2.33
CA SER A 328 -16.66 5.54 -1.66
C SER A 328 -17.64 5.42 -0.48
N LEU A 329 -17.91 6.51 0.24
CA LEU A 329 -18.89 6.51 1.33
C LEU A 329 -20.31 6.38 0.78
N PHE A 330 -20.70 7.30 -0.11
CA PHE A 330 -22.07 7.40 -0.59
C PHE A 330 -22.50 6.15 -1.36
N ARG A 331 -21.65 5.63 -2.25
CA ARG A 331 -21.95 4.41 -3.00
C ARG A 331 -22.10 3.19 -2.10
N ASN A 332 -21.30 3.08 -1.03
CA ASN A 332 -21.46 1.98 -0.08
C ASN A 332 -22.72 2.15 0.78
N LEU A 333 -23.11 3.38 1.15
CA LEU A 333 -24.40 3.63 1.81
C LEU A 333 -25.58 3.26 0.90
N ASP A 334 -25.55 3.64 -0.37
CA ASP A 334 -26.61 3.31 -1.33
C ASP A 334 -26.75 1.80 -1.54
N ARG A 335 -25.63 1.08 -1.71
CA ARG A 335 -25.62 -0.39 -1.84
C ARG A 335 -26.18 -1.10 -0.61
N ASN A 336 -25.93 -0.54 0.58
CA ASN A 336 -26.32 -1.14 1.86
C ASN A 336 -27.57 -0.47 2.46
N ARG A 337 -28.35 0.26 1.66
CA ARG A 337 -29.51 1.03 2.14
C ARG A 337 -30.49 0.19 2.96
N GLN A 338 -30.68 -1.08 2.62
CA GLN A 338 -31.59 -1.97 3.35
C GLN A 338 -31.13 -2.29 4.78
N ALA A 339 -29.82 -2.20 5.06
CA ALA A 339 -29.29 -2.40 6.41
C ALA A 339 -29.39 -1.13 7.28
N LEU A 340 -29.85 0.00 6.70
CA LEU A 340 -29.98 1.30 7.36
C LEU A 340 -31.42 1.64 7.75
N ILE A 341 -32.41 0.82 7.35
CA ILE A 341 -33.83 1.06 7.59
C ILE A 341 -34.44 0.11 8.61
#